data_AF-A0AAP7IAA7-F1
#
_entry.id   AF-A0AAP7IAA7-F1
#
_cell.length_a   1.000
_cell.length_b   1.000
_cell.length_c   1.000
_cell.angle_alpha   90.00
_cell.angle_beta   90.00
_cell.angle_gamma   90.00
#
_symmetry.space_group_name_H-M   'P 1'
#
loop_
_entity.id
_entity.type
_entity.pdbx_description
1 polymer ?
#
loop_
_entity_poly.entity_id
_entity_poly.type
_entity_poly.pdbx_seq_one_letter_code
_entity_poly.pdbx_strand_id
1 'polypeptide(L)'
;MKNSYQAQKVIEEVVKEKPTARWLFLTLSTKNAIDGDHLEQSLKHMSKAFNKLKMYTKVKKNLVGFLRSTEVTVNKNDGSYNQHMHVLLCVENAYFRKKENYITQVEWVDLWQKALQVNYRPVANIKAIKPNQKGDKDIQAAIKETSKYSVKSSDYLTGDSEKDSEIVNDLEKGLYRKRMLSYGGLLKQKHKILNLDDAEDGNLINTSDEDKTTDEEEKAHSITAIWNFEKQNYYLKN
;
A
#
# COMPACT_ATOMS: atom_id res chain seq x y z
N MET A 1 9.58 -10.98 -4.94
CA MET A 1 9.22 -9.64 -5.45
C MET A 1 10.18 -8.60 -4.89
N LYS A 2 10.71 -7.70 -5.73
CA LYS A 2 11.69 -6.66 -5.36
C LYS A 2 11.25 -5.81 -4.17
N ASN A 3 9.99 -5.34 -4.17
CA ASN A 3 9.44 -4.49 -3.11
C ASN A 3 9.40 -5.19 -1.74
N SER A 4 9.14 -6.50 -1.69
CA SER A 4 9.15 -7.26 -0.44
C SER A 4 10.56 -7.37 0.15
N TYR A 5 11.59 -7.51 -0.70
CA TYR A 5 12.97 -7.60 -0.26
C TYR A 5 13.49 -6.24 0.24
N GLN A 6 13.18 -5.15 -0.49
CA GLN A 6 13.51 -3.80 -0.06
C GLN A 6 12.82 -3.41 1.26
N ALA A 7 11.53 -3.71 1.39
CA ALA A 7 10.78 -3.49 2.63
C ALA A 7 11.41 -4.27 3.80
N GLN A 8 11.83 -5.51 3.57
CA GLN A 8 12.53 -6.31 4.56
C GLN A 8 13.83 -5.64 5.02
N LYS A 9 14.72 -5.22 4.11
CA LYS A 9 15.95 -4.49 4.47
C LYS A 9 15.67 -3.25 5.31
N VAL A 10 14.69 -2.44 4.91
CA VAL A 10 14.29 -1.23 5.65
C VAL A 10 13.84 -1.57 7.07
N ILE A 11 13.03 -2.60 7.23
CA ILE A 11 12.48 -2.99 8.53
C ILE A 11 13.56 -3.57 9.44
N GLU A 12 14.47 -4.38 8.90
CA GLU A 12 15.63 -4.90 9.66
C GLU A 12 16.47 -3.75 10.24
N GLU A 13 16.74 -2.70 9.46
CA GLU A 13 17.45 -1.51 9.95
C GLU A 13 16.67 -0.73 11.03
N VAL A 14 15.33 -0.65 10.90
CA VAL A 14 14.49 -0.04 11.94
C VAL A 14 14.49 -0.89 13.21
N VAL A 15 14.44 -2.21 13.11
CA VAL A 15 14.48 -3.13 14.27
C VAL A 15 15.82 -3.01 14.99
N LYS A 16 16.94 -2.90 14.27
CA LYS A 16 18.26 -2.66 14.87
C LYS A 16 18.32 -1.32 15.62
N GLU A 17 17.78 -0.24 15.05
CA GLU A 17 17.80 1.09 15.68
C GLU A 17 16.80 1.21 16.85
N LYS A 18 15.62 0.59 16.71
CA LYS A 18 14.51 0.66 17.67
C LYS A 18 14.09 -0.75 18.11
N PRO A 19 14.95 -1.50 18.84
CA PRO A 19 14.70 -2.90 19.18
C PRO A 19 13.49 -3.11 20.11
N THR A 20 13.07 -2.07 20.82
CA THR A 20 11.91 -2.12 21.71
C THR A 20 10.61 -1.66 21.05
N ALA A 21 10.67 -1.16 19.81
CA ALA A 21 9.47 -0.75 19.08
C ALA A 21 8.56 -1.95 18.82
N ARG A 22 7.28 -1.64 18.64
CA ARG A 22 6.25 -2.64 18.44
C ARG A 22 5.64 -2.45 17.07
N TRP A 23 5.27 -3.57 16.45
CA TRP A 23 4.73 -3.57 15.10
C TRP A 23 3.24 -3.90 15.13
N LEU A 24 2.47 -3.15 14.37
CA LEU A 24 1.03 -3.36 14.21
C LEU A 24 0.71 -3.50 12.72
N PHE A 25 -0.26 -4.34 12.41
CA PHE A 25 -0.84 -4.45 11.08
C PHE A 25 -2.24 -3.82 11.10
N LEU A 26 -2.40 -2.72 10.38
CA LEU A 26 -3.64 -1.98 10.24
C LEU A 26 -4.17 -2.17 8.82
N THR A 27 -5.42 -2.60 8.68
CA THR A 27 -6.15 -2.60 7.41
C THR A 27 -7.25 -1.56 7.46
N LEU A 28 -7.31 -0.67 6.49
CA LEU A 28 -8.30 0.40 6.36
C LEU A 28 -9.07 0.20 5.06
N SER A 29 -10.40 0.27 5.09
CA SER A 29 -11.20 0.27 3.86
C SER A 29 -12.33 1.30 3.91
N THR A 30 -12.97 1.47 2.76
CA THR A 30 -14.15 2.31 2.54
C THR A 30 -15.23 1.49 1.86
N LYS A 31 -16.42 2.07 1.61
CA LYS A 31 -17.39 1.45 0.70
C LYS A 31 -16.76 1.18 -0.67
N ASN A 32 -17.18 0.10 -1.32
CA ASN A 32 -16.70 -0.28 -2.64
C ASN A 32 -16.99 0.84 -3.66
N ALA A 33 -16.08 1.00 -4.61
CA ALA A 33 -16.33 1.80 -5.80
C ALA A 33 -17.11 0.96 -6.84
N ILE A 34 -17.92 1.63 -7.66
CA ILE A 34 -18.81 0.96 -8.63
C ILE A 34 -18.27 1.01 -10.06
N ASP A 35 -17.29 1.87 -10.34
CA ASP A 35 -16.62 2.03 -11.63
C ASP A 35 -15.23 2.67 -11.43
N GLY A 36 -14.49 2.86 -12.52
CA GLY A 36 -13.16 3.46 -12.54
C GLY A 36 -13.09 4.92 -12.05
N ASP A 37 -14.12 5.74 -12.30
CA ASP A 37 -14.17 7.14 -11.83
C ASP A 37 -14.34 7.21 -10.31
N HIS A 38 -15.27 6.42 -9.78
CA HIS A 38 -15.48 6.29 -8.35
C HIS A 38 -14.26 5.68 -7.67
N LEU A 39 -13.59 4.72 -8.30
CA LEU A 39 -12.35 4.13 -7.79
C LEU A 39 -11.24 5.19 -7.69
N GLU A 40 -11.06 5.98 -8.74
CA GLU A 40 -10.05 7.05 -8.76
C GLU A 40 -10.27 8.06 -7.62
N GLN A 41 -11.52 8.54 -7.49
CA GLN A 41 -11.92 9.48 -6.46
C GLN A 41 -11.75 8.88 -5.06
N SER A 42 -12.15 7.61 -4.90
CA SER A 42 -12.07 6.90 -3.63
C SER A 42 -10.61 6.73 -3.16
N LEU A 43 -9.71 6.29 -4.03
CA LEU A 43 -8.28 6.15 -3.73
C LEU A 43 -7.63 7.50 -3.35
N LYS A 44 -8.01 8.57 -4.05
CA LYS A 44 -7.57 9.94 -3.72
C LYS A 44 -8.09 10.36 -2.35
N HIS A 45 -9.34 10.06 -2.04
CA HIS A 45 -9.93 10.35 -0.74
C HIS A 45 -9.26 9.54 0.37
N MET A 46 -9.11 8.23 0.22
CA MET A 46 -8.42 7.36 1.18
C MET A 46 -7.00 7.84 1.49
N SER A 47 -6.24 8.25 0.47
CA SER A 47 -4.89 8.80 0.67
C SER A 47 -4.90 10.09 1.50
N LYS A 48 -5.84 11.01 1.23
CA LYS A 48 -6.03 12.23 2.03
C LYS A 48 -6.46 11.92 3.46
N ALA A 49 -7.37 10.96 3.64
CA ALA A 49 -7.85 10.53 4.94
C ALA A 49 -6.70 9.90 5.75
N PHE A 50 -5.87 9.05 5.15
CA PHE A 50 -4.72 8.47 5.83
C PHE A 50 -3.73 9.56 6.30
N ASN A 51 -3.53 10.61 5.50
CA ASN A 51 -2.72 11.76 5.89
C ASN A 51 -3.29 12.51 7.10
N LYS A 52 -4.62 12.63 7.24
CA LYS A 52 -5.26 13.18 8.44
C LYS A 52 -5.13 12.24 9.63
N LEU A 53 -5.37 10.94 9.42
CA LEU A 53 -5.32 9.90 10.46
C LEU A 53 -3.97 9.90 11.18
N LYS A 54 -2.86 9.88 10.43
CA LYS A 54 -1.50 9.88 11.02
C LYS A 54 -1.16 11.17 11.78
N MET A 55 -1.91 12.26 11.55
CA MET A 55 -1.68 13.55 12.19
C MET A 55 -2.47 13.73 13.48
N TYR A 56 -3.45 12.87 13.76
CA TYR A 56 -4.15 12.90 15.05
C TYR A 56 -3.19 12.67 16.20
N THR A 57 -3.30 13.50 17.24
CA THR A 57 -2.34 13.58 18.35
C THR A 57 -1.98 12.22 18.93
N LYS A 58 -2.99 11.37 19.21
CA LYS A 58 -2.80 10.03 19.79
C LYS A 58 -2.06 9.07 18.84
N VAL A 59 -2.28 9.19 17.52
CA VAL A 59 -1.56 8.42 16.51
C VAL A 59 -0.13 8.95 16.36
N LYS A 60 0.01 10.25 16.06
CA LYS A 60 1.30 10.91 15.81
C LYS A 60 2.29 10.71 16.96
N LYS A 61 1.82 10.83 18.21
CA LYS A 61 2.66 10.69 19.42
C LYS A 61 3.35 9.33 19.52
N ASN A 62 2.69 8.26 19.04
CA ASN A 62 3.19 6.90 19.18
C ASN A 62 3.86 6.37 17.90
N LEU A 63 3.65 7.04 16.76
CA LEU A 63 4.09 6.56 15.45
C LEU A 63 5.57 6.85 15.20
N VAL A 64 6.39 5.80 15.13
CA VAL A 64 7.80 5.87 14.73
C VAL A 64 7.90 5.93 13.20
N GLY A 65 7.10 5.13 12.50
CA GLY A 65 7.04 5.11 11.06
C GLY A 65 6.04 4.10 10.53
N PHE A 66 5.88 4.05 9.22
CA PHE A 66 4.98 3.10 8.59
C PHE A 66 5.43 2.74 7.17
N LEU A 67 4.99 1.58 6.71
CA LEU A 67 4.91 1.19 5.31
C LEU A 67 3.41 1.00 5.01
N ARG A 68 2.91 1.62 3.95
CA ARG A 68 1.55 1.37 3.46
C ARG A 68 1.57 0.84 2.04
N SER A 69 0.64 -0.04 1.73
CA SER A 69 0.23 -0.41 0.37
C SER A 69 -1.26 -0.21 0.18
N THR A 70 -1.67 0.06 -1.06
CA THR A 70 -3.08 0.11 -1.46
C THR A 70 -3.34 -1.06 -2.40
N GLU A 71 -4.38 -1.82 -2.10
CA GLU A 71 -4.82 -2.97 -2.88
C GLU A 71 -6.28 -2.78 -3.29
N VAL A 72 -6.61 -3.21 -4.50
CA VAL A 72 -7.97 -3.23 -5.04
C VAL A 72 -8.29 -4.65 -5.44
N THR A 73 -9.38 -5.17 -4.90
CA THR A 73 -9.92 -6.48 -5.22
C THR A 73 -11.27 -6.31 -5.91
N VAL A 74 -11.62 -7.22 -6.82
CA VAL A 74 -12.89 -7.15 -7.56
C VAL A 74 -13.90 -8.10 -6.92
N ASN A 75 -15.06 -7.58 -6.57
CA ASN A 75 -16.16 -8.39 -6.06
C ASN A 75 -16.79 -9.16 -7.21
N LYS A 76 -16.69 -10.50 -7.16
CA LYS A 76 -17.20 -11.38 -8.22
C LYS A 76 -18.72 -11.34 -8.38
N ASN A 77 -19.45 -10.94 -7.34
CA ASN A 77 -20.92 -10.97 -7.33
C ASN A 77 -21.53 -9.75 -8.04
N ASP A 78 -21.01 -8.55 -7.78
CA ASP A 78 -21.59 -7.30 -8.27
C ASP A 78 -20.62 -6.46 -9.12
N GLY A 79 -19.39 -6.93 -9.35
CA GLY A 79 -18.37 -6.23 -10.13
C GLY A 79 -17.72 -5.05 -9.41
N SER A 80 -18.17 -4.71 -8.20
CA SER A 80 -17.66 -3.56 -7.46
C SER A 80 -16.20 -3.75 -7.02
N TYR A 81 -15.48 -2.64 -6.91
CA TYR A 81 -14.09 -2.60 -6.50
C TYR A 81 -13.99 -2.39 -5.00
N ASN A 82 -13.34 -3.31 -4.29
CA ASN A 82 -13.01 -3.15 -2.88
C ASN A 82 -11.57 -2.67 -2.75
N GLN A 83 -11.43 -1.37 -2.54
CA GLN A 83 -10.17 -0.71 -2.23
C GLN A 83 -9.89 -0.71 -0.72
N HIS A 84 -8.71 -1.22 -0.36
CA HIS A 84 -8.23 -1.24 1.01
C HIS A 84 -6.75 -0.88 1.10
N MET A 85 -6.36 -0.37 2.25
CA MET A 85 -4.99 0.04 2.56
C MET A 85 -4.45 -0.83 3.68
N HIS A 86 -3.38 -1.56 3.38
CA HIS A 86 -2.60 -2.26 4.39
C HIS A 86 -1.50 -1.33 4.89
N VAL A 87 -1.35 -1.25 6.21
CA VAL A 87 -0.38 -0.38 6.85
C VAL A 87 0.35 -1.17 7.93
N LEU A 88 1.63 -1.39 7.70
CA LEU A 88 2.55 -1.86 8.71
C LEU A 88 3.04 -0.66 9.52
N LEU A 89 2.57 -0.55 10.76
CA LEU A 89 2.91 0.52 11.69
C LEU A 89 4.05 0.09 12.61
N CYS A 90 5.06 0.94 12.75
CA CYS A 90 6.06 0.87 13.80
C CYS A 90 5.70 1.92 14.87
N VAL A 91 5.46 1.47 16.09
CA VAL A 91 5.07 2.32 17.21
C VAL A 91 6.03 2.20 18.39
N GLU A 92 6.13 3.27 19.18
CA GLU A 92 6.92 3.28 20.40
C GLU A 92 6.42 2.21 21.39
N ASN A 93 7.35 1.62 22.17
CA ASN A 93 7.03 0.59 23.17
C ASN A 93 5.95 1.05 24.19
N ALA A 94 5.92 2.36 24.46
CA ALA A 94 4.95 2.98 25.35
C ALA A 94 3.50 2.89 24.85
N TYR A 95 3.25 2.52 23.59
CA TYR A 95 1.91 2.37 23.00
C TYR A 95 1.05 1.37 23.80
N PHE A 96 1.61 0.23 24.21
CA PHE A 96 0.88 -0.81 24.95
C PHE A 96 0.95 -0.65 26.48
N ARG A 97 1.89 0.16 26.97
CA ARG A 97 2.16 0.24 28.42
C ARG A 97 1.29 1.28 29.12
N LYS A 98 0.86 2.32 28.40
CA LYS A 98 0.14 3.45 28.98
C LYS A 98 -1.26 3.56 28.36
N LYS A 99 -2.29 3.62 29.21
CA LYS A 99 -3.71 3.64 28.76
C LYS A 99 -4.00 4.84 27.86
N GLU A 100 -3.36 5.98 28.11
CA GLU A 100 -3.50 7.19 27.32
C GLU A 100 -2.85 7.10 25.92
N ASN A 101 -1.95 6.14 25.72
CA ASN A 101 -1.28 5.93 24.43
C ASN A 101 -1.98 4.87 23.58
N TYR A 102 -2.51 3.82 24.21
CA TYR A 102 -3.13 2.70 23.51
C TYR A 102 -4.39 3.13 22.76
N ILE A 103 -4.48 2.78 21.48
CA ILE A 103 -5.66 2.99 20.64
C ILE A 103 -6.33 1.64 20.44
N THR A 104 -7.55 1.51 20.96
CA THR A 104 -8.38 0.31 20.84
C THR A 104 -8.88 0.13 19.40
N GLN A 105 -9.35 -1.09 19.08
CA GLN A 105 -9.96 -1.40 17.79
C GLN A 105 -11.14 -0.46 17.46
N VAL A 106 -11.98 -0.13 18.44
CA VAL A 106 -13.12 0.79 18.24
C VAL A 106 -12.61 2.20 17.96
N GLU A 107 -11.65 2.70 18.75
CA GLU A 107 -11.06 4.02 18.51
C GLU A 107 -10.38 4.13 17.14
N TRP A 108 -9.72 3.07 16.64
CA TRP A 108 -9.17 3.07 15.29
C TRP A 108 -10.26 3.24 14.21
N VAL A 109 -11.42 2.60 14.39
CA VAL A 109 -12.57 2.79 13.49
C VAL A 109 -13.08 4.23 13.57
N ASP A 110 -13.21 4.79 14.77
CA ASP A 110 -13.71 6.15 14.97
C ASP A 110 -12.76 7.19 14.38
N LEU A 111 -11.45 7.03 14.60
CA LEU A 111 -10.42 7.89 14.00
C LEU A 111 -10.44 7.75 12.47
N TRP A 112 -10.62 6.55 11.94
CA TRP A 112 -10.69 6.35 10.49
C TRP A 112 -11.93 7.00 9.88
N GLN A 113 -13.11 6.82 10.49
CA GLN A 113 -14.34 7.48 10.09
C GLN A 113 -14.20 9.00 10.10
N LYS A 114 -13.61 9.55 11.16
CA LYS A 114 -13.35 10.98 11.29
C LYS A 114 -12.40 11.50 10.21
N ALA A 115 -11.36 10.73 9.89
CA ALA A 115 -10.39 11.11 8.86
C ALA A 115 -10.99 11.07 7.45
N LEU A 116 -11.84 10.08 7.18
CA LEU A 116 -12.62 9.93 5.96
C LEU A 116 -13.77 10.93 5.83
N GLN A 117 -14.23 11.50 6.94
CA GLN A 117 -15.37 12.44 6.97
C GLN A 117 -16.64 11.84 6.35
N VAL A 118 -16.95 10.58 6.71
CA VAL A 118 -18.11 9.85 6.20
C VAL A 118 -19.18 9.64 7.27
N ASN A 119 -20.44 9.58 6.83
CA ASN A 119 -21.61 9.39 7.68
C ASN A 119 -21.95 7.91 7.97
N TYR A 120 -21.15 6.97 7.49
CA TYR A 120 -21.26 5.54 7.76
C TYR A 120 -20.06 5.06 8.58
N ARG A 121 -20.17 3.89 9.22
CA ARG A 121 -19.07 3.28 9.94
C ARG A 121 -18.16 2.49 8.98
N PRO A 122 -16.95 2.96 8.66
CA PRO A 122 -16.02 2.25 7.78
C PRO A 122 -15.37 1.07 8.50
N VAL A 123 -14.58 0.28 7.77
CA VAL A 123 -13.80 -0.80 8.37
C VAL A 123 -12.37 -0.34 8.62
N ALA A 124 -11.93 -0.53 9.85
CA ALA A 124 -10.53 -0.54 10.24
C ALA A 124 -10.30 -1.82 11.04
N ASN A 125 -9.18 -2.50 10.84
CA ASN A 125 -8.81 -3.71 11.58
C ASN A 125 -7.36 -3.60 12.01
N ILE A 126 -7.10 -3.63 13.33
CA ILE A 126 -5.77 -3.49 13.91
C ILE A 126 -5.35 -4.78 14.61
N LYS A 127 -4.15 -5.27 14.31
CA LYS A 127 -3.56 -6.44 14.96
C LYS A 127 -2.14 -6.15 15.41
N ALA A 128 -1.80 -6.53 16.62
CA ALA A 128 -0.40 -6.50 17.07
C ALA A 128 0.36 -7.67 16.44
N ILE A 129 1.53 -7.39 15.87
CA ILE A 129 2.44 -8.42 15.37
C ILE A 129 3.28 -8.89 16.55
N LYS A 130 3.25 -10.19 16.83
CA LYS A 130 4.00 -10.78 17.95
C LYS A 130 5.43 -11.07 17.47
N PRO A 131 6.46 -10.62 18.20
CA PRO A 131 7.84 -11.05 17.92
C PRO A 131 7.96 -12.54 18.28
N ASN A 132 8.41 -13.37 17.34
CA ASN A 132 8.61 -14.80 17.58
C ASN A 132 10.08 -15.07 17.93
N GLN A 133 10.32 -15.84 19.00
CA GLN A 133 11.67 -16.19 19.48
C GLN A 133 12.48 -17.11 18.53
N LYS A 134 11.88 -17.62 17.44
CA LYS A 134 12.49 -18.57 16.50
C LYS A 134 12.55 -18.06 15.05
N GLY A 135 12.61 -16.74 14.87
CA GLY A 135 12.61 -16.07 13.58
C GLY A 135 11.30 -15.32 13.34
N ASP A 136 11.41 -14.11 12.83
CA ASP A 136 10.31 -13.13 12.72
C ASP A 136 9.28 -13.47 11.63
N LYS A 137 8.74 -14.70 11.61
CA LYS A 137 7.77 -15.17 10.61
C LYS A 137 6.54 -14.26 10.49
N ASP A 138 6.07 -13.70 11.61
CA ASP A 138 4.86 -12.85 11.63
C ASP A 138 5.12 -11.46 11.04
N ILE A 139 6.30 -10.87 11.30
CA ILE A 139 6.68 -9.61 10.65
C ILE A 139 6.90 -9.84 9.16
N GLN A 140 7.52 -10.97 8.78
CA GLN A 140 7.75 -11.33 7.39
C GLN A 140 6.44 -11.58 6.64
N ALA A 141 5.44 -12.18 7.30
CA ALA A 141 4.10 -12.33 6.74
C ALA A 141 3.44 -10.95 6.53
N ALA A 142 3.53 -10.05 7.51
CA ALA A 142 3.00 -8.69 7.38
C ALA A 142 3.75 -7.86 6.32
N ILE A 143 5.06 -8.04 6.17
CA ILE A 143 5.86 -7.44 5.09
C ILE A 143 5.37 -7.94 3.76
N LYS A 144 5.24 -9.27 3.60
CA LYS A 144 4.72 -9.87 2.38
C LYS A 144 3.35 -9.33 2.04
N GLU A 145 2.43 -9.24 3.01
CA GLU A 145 1.10 -8.65 2.82
C GLU A 145 1.16 -7.19 2.37
N THR A 146 1.97 -6.35 3.04
CA THR A 146 2.09 -4.92 2.73
C THR A 146 2.94 -4.64 1.47
N SER A 147 3.58 -5.65 0.90
CA SER A 147 4.39 -5.54 -0.32
C SER A 147 3.84 -6.37 -1.48
N LYS A 148 2.61 -6.87 -1.36
CA LYS A 148 1.87 -7.49 -2.46
C LYS A 148 1.56 -6.49 -3.57
N TYR A 149 1.16 -7.04 -4.71
CA TYR A 149 0.61 -6.32 -5.85
C TYR A 149 -0.64 -5.52 -5.48
N SER A 150 -0.84 -4.41 -6.18
CA SER A 150 -2.00 -3.53 -6.03
C SER A 150 -3.31 -4.17 -6.51
N VAL A 151 -3.24 -5.15 -7.41
CA VAL A 151 -4.38 -5.91 -7.95
C VAL A 151 -3.99 -7.37 -8.14
N LYS A 152 -4.97 -8.27 -8.19
CA LYS A 152 -4.76 -9.70 -8.47
C LYS A 152 -5.52 -10.12 -9.72
N SER A 153 -4.81 -10.62 -10.72
CA SER A 153 -5.39 -11.07 -11.98
C SER A 153 -6.44 -12.19 -11.82
N SER A 154 -6.30 -13.03 -10.80
CA SER A 154 -7.31 -14.04 -10.43
C SER A 154 -8.68 -13.48 -10.04
N ASP A 155 -8.74 -12.19 -9.74
CA ASP A 155 -9.98 -11.52 -9.31
C ASP A 155 -10.82 -11.09 -10.51
N TYR A 156 -10.19 -10.84 -11.67
CA TYR A 156 -10.83 -10.24 -12.84
C TYR A 156 -10.55 -10.93 -14.17
N LEU A 157 -9.76 -11.99 -14.22
CA LEU A 157 -9.67 -12.87 -15.39
C LEU A 157 -10.69 -14.00 -15.22
N THR A 158 -11.93 -13.73 -15.61
CA THR A 158 -13.06 -14.65 -15.44
C THR A 158 -13.34 -15.49 -16.68
N GLY A 159 -12.68 -15.19 -17.80
CA GLY A 159 -12.92 -15.85 -19.08
C GLY A 159 -14.06 -15.22 -19.89
N ASP A 160 -14.73 -14.21 -19.32
CA ASP A 160 -15.65 -13.32 -20.01
C ASP A 160 -14.85 -12.11 -20.51
N SER A 161 -14.54 -12.10 -21.80
CA SER A 161 -13.58 -11.14 -22.34
C SER A 161 -14.08 -9.69 -22.33
N GLU A 162 -15.39 -9.46 -22.37
CA GLU A 162 -15.96 -8.12 -22.35
C GLU A 162 -15.88 -7.53 -20.94
N LYS A 163 -16.31 -8.32 -19.95
CA LYS A 163 -16.22 -7.96 -18.53
C LYS A 163 -14.77 -7.81 -18.05
N ASP A 164 -13.89 -8.73 -18.44
CA ASP A 164 -12.47 -8.67 -18.10
C ASP A 164 -11.83 -7.39 -18.69
N SER A 165 -12.23 -6.97 -19.90
CA SER A 165 -11.76 -5.74 -20.55
C SER A 165 -12.27 -4.46 -19.85
N GLU A 166 -13.54 -4.44 -19.46
CA GLU A 166 -14.14 -3.34 -18.68
C GLU A 166 -13.39 -3.17 -17.35
N ILE A 167 -13.19 -4.26 -16.62
CA ILE A 167 -12.48 -4.25 -15.33
C ILE A 167 -11.04 -3.76 -15.49
N VAL A 168 -10.33 -4.22 -16.53
CA VAL A 168 -8.96 -3.76 -16.80
C VAL A 168 -8.93 -2.26 -17.08
N ASN A 169 -9.87 -1.73 -17.86
CA ASN A 169 -9.95 -0.29 -18.15
C ASN A 169 -10.24 0.54 -16.88
N ASP A 170 -11.14 0.06 -16.03
CA ASP A 170 -11.47 0.72 -14.76
C ASP A 170 -10.31 0.70 -13.77
N LEU A 171 -9.58 -0.41 -13.68
CA LEU A 171 -8.37 -0.52 -12.88
C LEU A 171 -7.26 0.37 -13.44
N GLU A 172 -7.03 0.40 -14.76
CA GLU A 172 -6.04 1.29 -15.38
C GLU A 172 -6.35 2.76 -15.02
N LYS A 173 -7.60 3.18 -15.21
CA LYS A 173 -8.05 4.54 -14.92
C LYS A 173 -7.95 4.89 -13.43
N GLY A 174 -8.49 4.04 -12.56
CA GLY A 174 -8.55 4.28 -11.13
C GLY A 174 -7.17 4.32 -10.47
N LEU A 175 -6.25 3.48 -10.93
CA LEU A 175 -4.90 3.33 -10.40
C LEU A 175 -3.89 4.29 -11.04
N TYR A 176 -4.25 4.96 -12.14
CA TYR A 176 -3.36 5.87 -12.88
C TYR A 176 -2.77 6.95 -11.98
N ARG A 177 -1.42 7.03 -11.96
CA ARG A 177 -0.62 7.96 -11.15
C ARG A 177 -0.98 7.95 -9.65
N LYS A 178 -1.50 6.85 -9.13
CA LYS A 178 -1.76 6.69 -7.70
C LYS A 178 -0.57 6.04 -7.04
N ARG A 179 -0.14 6.62 -5.91
CA ARG A 179 0.93 6.06 -5.11
C ARG A 179 0.46 4.85 -4.31
N MET A 180 0.78 3.65 -4.79
CA MET A 180 0.36 2.37 -4.21
C MET A 180 1.15 2.02 -2.97
N LEU A 181 2.47 2.15 -3.02
CA LEU A 181 3.36 1.83 -1.91
C LEU A 181 4.05 3.09 -1.39
N SER A 182 4.11 3.27 -0.07
CA SER A 182 4.88 4.39 0.49
C SER A 182 5.34 4.17 1.92
N TYR A 183 6.49 4.76 2.21
CA TYR A 183 7.10 4.77 3.53
C TYR A 183 6.89 6.12 4.23
N GLY A 184 6.81 6.11 5.55
CA GLY A 184 6.76 7.31 6.39
C GLY A 184 7.51 7.17 7.70
N GLY A 185 7.86 8.30 8.32
CA GLY A 185 8.65 8.35 9.55
C GLY A 185 10.05 7.74 9.37
N LEU A 186 10.52 7.01 10.37
CA LEU A 186 11.83 6.37 10.36
C LEU A 186 12.01 5.40 9.18
N LEU A 187 10.95 4.68 8.78
CA LEU A 187 11.02 3.77 7.64
C LEU A 187 11.35 4.51 6.33
N LYS A 188 10.82 5.72 6.13
CA LYS A 188 11.17 6.56 4.96
C LYS A 188 12.63 7.00 5.00
N GLN A 189 13.13 7.35 6.18
CA GLN A 189 14.53 7.75 6.36
C GLN A 189 15.46 6.59 6.02
N LYS A 190 15.17 5.38 6.53
CA LYS A 190 15.94 4.17 6.22
C LYS A 190 15.88 3.77 4.75
N HIS A 191 14.70 3.84 4.13
CA HIS A 191 14.56 3.63 2.69
C HIS A 191 15.48 4.54 1.88
N LYS A 192 15.54 5.84 2.24
CA LYS A 192 16.41 6.81 1.56
C LYS A 192 17.90 6.54 1.80
N ILE A 193 18.29 6.21 3.03
CA ILE A 193 19.70 5.94 3.39
C ILE A 193 20.23 4.70 2.67
N LEU A 194 19.41 3.66 2.55
CA LEU A 194 19.76 2.43 1.85
C LEU A 194 19.82 2.60 0.32
N ASN A 195 19.51 3.81 -0.19
CA ASN A 195 19.48 4.13 -1.62
C ASN A 195 18.71 3.09 -2.45
N LEU A 196 17.59 2.61 -1.90
CA LEU A 196 16.75 1.62 -2.56
C LEU A 196 15.95 2.30 -3.66
N ASP A 197 15.78 1.61 -4.79
CA ASP A 197 14.95 2.09 -5.90
C ASP A 197 13.55 2.49 -5.44
N ASP A 198 12.99 3.49 -6.11
CA ASP A 198 11.60 3.86 -5.88
C ASP A 198 10.67 2.70 -6.25
N ALA A 199 9.67 2.45 -5.42
CA ALA A 199 8.76 1.32 -5.61
C ALA A 199 7.82 1.49 -6.82
N GLU A 200 7.73 2.70 -7.37
CA GLU A 200 6.83 3.07 -8.48
C GLU A 200 7.62 3.38 -9.76
N ASP A 201 8.74 4.07 -9.64
CA ASP A 201 9.57 4.52 -10.78
C ASP A 201 10.87 3.70 -10.92
N GLY A 202 11.09 2.69 -10.07
CA GLY A 202 12.32 1.90 -10.05
C GLY A 202 12.45 0.86 -11.15
N ASN A 203 13.69 0.59 -11.57
CA ASN A 203 14.00 -0.44 -12.57
C ASN A 203 13.64 -1.84 -12.05
N LEU A 204 12.59 -2.49 -12.59
CA LEU A 204 12.13 -3.80 -12.12
C LEU A 204 12.96 -5.00 -12.63
N ILE A 205 13.92 -4.76 -13.52
CA ILE A 205 14.67 -5.81 -14.25
C ILE A 205 15.96 -6.17 -13.50
N ASN A 206 16.67 -5.19 -12.93
CA ASN A 206 17.90 -5.41 -12.17
C ASN A 206 17.61 -5.42 -10.66
N THR A 207 17.74 -6.59 -10.03
CA THR A 207 17.52 -6.80 -8.59
C THR A 207 18.81 -6.92 -7.77
N SER A 208 19.98 -6.85 -8.41
CA SER A 208 21.31 -6.89 -7.81
C SER A 208 22.04 -5.55 -7.96
N ASP A 209 22.88 -5.21 -6.99
CA ASP A 209 23.59 -3.91 -6.86
C ASP A 209 24.71 -3.68 -7.90
N GLU A 210 24.79 -4.45 -9.00
CA GLU A 210 25.99 -4.48 -9.84
C GLU A 210 25.97 -3.68 -11.15
N ASP A 211 24.85 -3.10 -11.59
CA ASP A 211 24.87 -2.24 -12.79
C ASP A 211 24.14 -0.93 -12.54
N LYS A 212 24.91 0.10 -12.21
CA LYS A 212 24.46 1.50 -12.31
C LYS A 212 24.46 1.87 -13.78
N THR A 213 23.28 1.84 -14.39
CA THR A 213 23.01 2.43 -15.70
C THR A 213 23.42 3.91 -15.66
N THR A 214 24.28 4.32 -16.59
CA THR A 214 24.84 5.67 -16.72
C THR A 214 23.78 6.69 -17.15
N ASP A 215 24.00 7.96 -16.79
CA ASP A 215 23.11 9.12 -17.07
C ASP A 215 22.72 9.31 -18.55
N GLU A 216 23.32 8.56 -19.49
CA GLU A 216 22.98 8.56 -20.91
C GLU A 216 21.69 7.78 -21.23
N GLU A 217 21.22 6.89 -20.36
CA GLU A 217 19.97 6.12 -20.55
C GLU A 217 18.70 6.88 -20.09
N GLU A 218 18.81 8.05 -19.45
CA GLU A 218 17.66 8.86 -19.01
C GLU A 218 16.87 9.51 -20.17
N LYS A 219 17.30 9.35 -21.43
CA LYS A 219 16.51 9.73 -22.62
C LYS A 219 15.65 8.56 -23.15
N ALA A 220 15.10 7.74 -22.27
CA ALA A 220 14.11 6.74 -22.69
C ALA A 220 12.80 7.42 -23.08
N HIS A 221 12.50 7.50 -24.39
CA HIS A 221 11.16 7.78 -24.86
C HIS A 221 10.21 6.71 -24.32
N SER A 222 9.33 7.06 -23.38
CA SER A 222 8.32 6.13 -22.89
C SER A 222 7.25 5.94 -23.97
N ILE A 223 7.35 4.85 -24.73
CA ILE A 223 6.31 4.44 -25.67
C ILE A 223 5.21 3.75 -24.86
N THR A 224 4.08 4.42 -24.65
CA THR A 224 2.91 3.81 -24.00
C THR A 224 2.05 3.15 -25.06
N ALA A 225 1.96 1.82 -25.02
CA ALA A 225 1.12 1.04 -25.92
C ALA A 225 -0.11 0.52 -25.16
N ILE A 226 -1.31 0.86 -25.64
CA ILE A 226 -2.59 0.41 -25.10
C ILE A 226 -3.07 -0.77 -25.95
N TRP A 227 -3.42 -1.88 -25.31
CA TRP A 227 -4.09 -2.99 -25.99
C TRP A 227 -5.52 -2.61 -26.36
N ASN A 228 -5.85 -2.66 -27.65
CA ASN A 228 -7.23 -2.53 -28.11
C ASN A 228 -7.79 -3.94 -28.36
N PHE A 229 -8.82 -4.28 -27.57
CA PHE A 229 -9.42 -5.60 -27.59
C PHE A 229 -10.17 -5.89 -28.91
N GLU A 230 -10.93 -4.95 -29.44
CA GLU A 230 -11.69 -5.12 -30.69
C GLU A 230 -10.77 -5.43 -31.88
N LYS A 231 -9.59 -4.81 -31.90
CA LYS A 231 -8.62 -4.93 -32.99
C LYS A 231 -7.53 -5.95 -32.71
N GLN A 232 -7.54 -6.57 -31.52
CA GLN A 232 -6.54 -7.54 -31.06
C GLN A 232 -5.10 -7.05 -31.30
N ASN A 233 -4.84 -5.77 -31.03
CA ASN A 233 -3.54 -5.16 -31.31
C ASN A 233 -3.21 -4.01 -30.34
N TYR A 234 -1.93 -3.69 -30.21
CA TYR A 234 -1.45 -2.57 -29.40
C TYR A 234 -1.43 -1.27 -30.22
N TYR A 235 -1.83 -0.17 -29.58
CA TYR A 235 -1.87 1.17 -30.16
C TYR A 235 -1.07 2.15 -29.31
N LEU A 236 -0.31 3.01 -29.95
CA LEU A 236 0.47 4.01 -29.23
C LEU A 236 -0.45 5.13 -28.74
N LYS A 237 -0.36 5.42 -27.43
CA LYS A 237 -0.96 6.60 -26.83
C LYS A 237 0.00 7.76 -27.07
N ASN A 238 -0.37 8.67 -27.98
CA ASN A 238 0.34 9.93 -28.17
C ASN A 238 0.17 10.86 -26.96
#